data_AF-A0A673K9J6-F1
#
_entry.id   AF-A0A673K9J6-F1
#
_cell.length_a   1.000
_cell.length_b   1.000
_cell.length_c   1.000
_cell.angle_alpha   90.00
_cell.angle_beta   90.00
_cell.angle_gamma   90.00
#
_symmetry.space_group_name_H-M   'P 1'
#
loop_
_entity.id
_entity.type
_entity.pdbx_description
1 polymer ?
#
loop_
_entity_poly.entity_id
_entity_poly.type
_entity_poly.pdbx_seq_one_letter_code
_entity_poly.pdbx_strand_id
1 'polypeptide(L)'
;MTINCFSDLDNQTKCETCDWVPFYIAVPTGLQNADPCTARGCKWKRNRNGLVYVPYVIANQYSPDEIQVIKRGLQSFTEVSCIRFVPHEGQRHFLHIQSDSGCYSYLGRQGGGQVVSLQRPGCVHHYIVQHELLHALGFHHEQNRSDRDKHIKILFENIIPQQEHNFMKRKTNNLATPYDYNSVMHYSRYAFSRNNEPTMVPIPDSNAVIGEARNMSPNDILRINRLYCGMLSLYYHLN
;
A
#
# COMPACT_ATOMS: atom_id res chain seq x y z
N MET A 1 -26.00 -4.34 -48.83
CA MET A 1 -26.18 -3.51 -50.04
C MET A 1 -26.82 -2.22 -49.56
N THR A 2 -26.24 -1.04 -49.71
CA THR A 2 -25.27 -0.58 -50.73
C THR A 2 -23.88 -0.30 -50.14
N ILE A 3 -22.82 -0.42 -50.95
CA ILE A 3 -21.43 -0.11 -50.57
C ILE A 3 -20.98 1.06 -51.45
N ASN A 4 -20.52 2.16 -50.83
CA ASN A 4 -19.81 3.23 -51.54
C ASN A 4 -18.31 3.13 -51.21
N CYS A 5 -17.54 2.58 -52.14
CA CYS A 5 -16.08 2.64 -52.10
C CYS A 5 -15.60 3.84 -52.92
N PHE A 6 -14.71 4.66 -52.35
CA PHE A 6 -13.81 5.50 -53.12
C PHE A 6 -12.41 4.86 -53.12
N SER A 7 -11.72 4.95 -54.25
CA SER A 7 -10.39 4.36 -54.45
C SER A 7 -9.28 5.39 -54.18
N ASP A 8 -8.34 5.05 -53.30
CA ASP A 8 -7.16 5.86 -53.01
C ASP A 8 -6.16 5.90 -54.18
N LEU A 9 -5.26 6.88 -54.15
CA LEU A 9 -3.99 6.82 -54.90
C LEU A 9 -2.98 5.80 -54.33
N ASP A 10 -3.27 5.21 -53.16
CA ASP A 10 -2.42 4.20 -52.47
C ASP A 10 -3.09 2.81 -52.34
N ASN A 11 -4.17 2.55 -53.08
CA ASN A 11 -4.75 1.21 -53.32
C ASN A 11 -5.00 0.33 -52.06
N GLN A 12 -5.53 0.91 -50.97
CA GLN A 12 -5.96 0.14 -49.78
C GLN A 12 -7.36 0.53 -49.30
N THR A 13 -8.38 -0.10 -49.88
CA THR A 13 -9.77 0.05 -49.49
C THR A 13 -10.00 -0.33 -48.01
N LYS A 14 -10.08 0.65 -47.11
CA LYS A 14 -10.52 0.45 -45.74
C LYS A 14 -12.02 0.71 -45.62
N CYS A 15 -12.78 -0.35 -45.37
CA CYS A 15 -14.12 -0.25 -44.80
C CYS A 15 -14.04 -0.58 -43.30
N GLU A 16 -14.49 0.34 -42.46
CA GLU A 16 -14.64 0.06 -41.03
C GLU A 16 -15.94 -0.71 -40.77
N THR A 17 -15.85 -1.76 -39.96
CA THR A 17 -17.03 -2.41 -39.34
C THR A 17 -16.85 -2.39 -37.84
N CYS A 18 -17.71 -1.64 -37.14
CA CYS A 18 -17.86 -1.77 -35.70
C CYS A 18 -18.53 -3.12 -35.40
N ASP A 19 -17.82 -4.04 -34.76
CA ASP A 19 -18.45 -5.14 -34.03
C ASP A 19 -17.62 -5.61 -32.84
N TRP A 20 -18.31 -6.15 -31.84
CA TRP A 20 -17.80 -6.34 -30.49
C TRP A 20 -16.78 -7.48 -30.36
N VAL A 21 -15.61 -7.20 -29.80
CA VAL A 21 -14.57 -8.21 -29.48
C VAL A 21 -14.19 -8.09 -27.99
N PRO A 22 -13.99 -9.20 -27.23
CA PRO A 22 -13.78 -9.13 -25.79
C PRO A 22 -12.49 -8.37 -25.43
N PHE A 23 -12.55 -7.62 -24.33
CA PHE A 23 -11.45 -6.79 -23.79
C PHE A 23 -10.23 -7.62 -23.32
N TYR A 24 -9.46 -8.17 -24.26
CA TYR A 24 -8.05 -8.49 -24.05
C TYR A 24 -7.23 -7.20 -24.17
N ILE A 25 -7.28 -6.34 -23.14
CA ILE A 25 -6.25 -5.30 -23.01
C ILE A 25 -4.94 -6.02 -22.69
N ALA A 26 -4.00 -5.98 -23.63
CA ALA A 26 -2.60 -6.22 -23.33
C ALA A 26 -2.08 -5.07 -22.44
N VAL A 27 -2.30 -5.18 -21.13
CA VAL A 27 -1.89 -4.15 -20.16
C VAL A 27 -0.36 -4.10 -20.10
N PRO A 28 0.29 -2.96 -20.42
CA PRO A 28 1.74 -2.85 -20.30
C PRO A 28 2.19 -3.13 -18.86
N THR A 29 3.18 -4.00 -18.70
CA THR A 29 3.67 -4.48 -17.40
C THR A 29 4.49 -3.41 -16.66
N GLY A 30 3.81 -2.40 -16.12
CA GLY A 30 4.41 -1.25 -15.45
C GLY A 30 3.70 -0.87 -14.15
N LEU A 31 4.16 -1.42 -13.02
CA LEU A 31 3.53 -1.27 -11.71
C LEU A 31 4.61 -0.68 -10.71
N GLN A 32 4.62 0.62 -10.21
CA GLN A 32 5.57 1.19 -9.13
C GLN A 32 5.19 2.02 -7.76
N ASN A 33 4.76 1.39 -6.60
CA ASN A 33 4.43 1.69 -5.12
C ASN A 33 5.07 0.70 -4.04
N ALA A 34 4.78 -0.62 -3.98
CA ALA A 34 5.29 -1.59 -2.97
C ALA A 34 6.79 -1.96 -3.10
N ASP A 35 7.46 -2.50 -2.07
CA ASP A 35 8.91 -2.74 -2.14
C ASP A 35 9.30 -3.78 -3.22
N PRO A 36 10.29 -3.52 -4.10
CA PRO A 36 10.77 -4.47 -5.11
C PRO A 36 11.20 -5.85 -4.57
N CYS A 37 11.55 -5.95 -3.29
CA CYS A 37 11.84 -7.22 -2.63
C CYS A 37 10.63 -8.18 -2.63
N THR A 38 9.40 -7.66 -2.72
CA THR A 38 8.17 -8.46 -2.75
C THR A 38 8.07 -9.33 -4.01
N ALA A 39 8.73 -8.94 -5.10
CA ALA A 39 8.89 -9.73 -6.32
C ALA A 39 10.05 -10.74 -6.25
N ARG A 40 10.93 -10.68 -5.22
CA ARG A 40 12.20 -11.42 -5.16
C ARG A 40 12.37 -12.33 -3.94
N GLY A 41 11.61 -12.11 -2.86
CA GLY A 41 11.64 -13.02 -1.71
C GLY A 41 11.02 -12.51 -0.40
N CYS A 42 10.91 -11.20 -0.17
CA CYS A 42 10.41 -10.65 1.11
C CYS A 42 8.88 -10.72 1.26
N LYS A 43 8.16 -11.30 0.29
CA LYS A 43 6.71 -11.47 0.38
C LYS A 43 6.36 -12.55 1.42
N TRP A 44 5.23 -12.39 2.12
CA TRP A 44 4.65 -13.48 2.92
C TRP A 44 4.13 -14.58 1.98
N LYS A 45 4.37 -15.85 2.35
CA LYS A 45 4.05 -16.97 1.46
C LYS A 45 2.54 -17.16 1.35
N ARG A 46 2.06 -17.29 0.11
CA ARG A 46 0.68 -17.69 -0.19
C ARG A 46 0.58 -19.21 -0.11
N ASN A 47 -0.40 -19.71 0.64
CA ASN A 47 -0.69 -21.13 0.77
C ASN A 47 -1.56 -21.64 -0.39
N ARG A 48 -1.62 -22.97 -0.54
CA ARG A 48 -2.38 -23.66 -1.61
C ARG A 48 -3.88 -23.34 -1.59
N ASN A 49 -4.45 -23.03 -0.43
CA ASN A 49 -5.84 -22.59 -0.27
C ASN A 49 -6.07 -21.12 -0.67
N GLY A 50 -5.08 -20.45 -1.27
CA GLY A 50 -5.20 -19.07 -1.72
C GLY A 50 -5.04 -18.01 -0.62
N LEU A 51 -4.94 -18.39 0.65
CA LEU A 51 -4.75 -17.47 1.79
C LEU A 51 -3.27 -17.21 2.09
N VAL A 52 -2.99 -16.12 2.79
CA VAL A 52 -1.64 -15.71 3.21
C VAL A 52 -1.63 -15.58 4.71
N TYR A 53 -0.98 -16.52 5.39
CA TYR A 53 -0.93 -16.55 6.84
C TYR A 53 0.30 -15.78 7.34
N VAL A 54 0.07 -14.82 8.23
CA VAL A 54 1.10 -14.00 8.86
C VAL A 54 1.02 -14.24 10.37
N PRO A 55 1.87 -15.14 10.91
CA PRO A 55 1.86 -15.44 12.33
C PRO A 55 2.29 -14.22 13.16
N TYR A 56 1.73 -14.04 14.35
CA TYR A 56 2.08 -12.94 15.25
C TYR A 56 2.09 -13.33 16.73
N VAL A 57 2.86 -12.58 17.50
CA VAL A 57 2.86 -12.55 18.98
C VAL A 57 2.63 -11.10 19.40
N ILE A 58 1.81 -10.87 20.44
CA ILE A 58 1.66 -9.56 21.09
C ILE A 58 2.36 -9.65 22.44
N ALA A 59 3.30 -8.75 22.71
CA ALA A 59 4.00 -8.68 23.99
C ALA A 59 3.04 -8.39 25.14
N ASN A 60 3.38 -8.83 26.36
CA ASN A 60 2.58 -8.59 27.57
C ASN A 60 2.59 -7.13 28.08
N GLN A 61 3.20 -6.22 27.32
CA GLN A 61 3.35 -4.80 27.65
C GLN A 61 2.05 -3.99 27.45
N TYR A 62 1.07 -4.50 26.71
CA TYR A 62 -0.17 -3.79 26.35
C TYR A 62 -1.31 -4.08 27.35
N SER A 63 -2.15 -3.08 27.61
CA SER A 63 -3.39 -3.27 28.38
C SER A 63 -4.43 -4.09 27.60
N PRO A 64 -5.47 -4.63 28.25
CA PRO A 64 -6.55 -5.34 27.57
C PRO A 64 -7.22 -4.52 26.46
N ASP A 65 -7.41 -3.22 26.64
CA ASP A 65 -8.05 -2.33 25.64
C ASP A 65 -7.13 -2.06 24.45
N GLU A 66 -5.83 -1.89 24.69
CA GLU A 66 -4.81 -1.78 23.64
C GLU A 66 -4.70 -3.07 22.82
N ILE A 67 -4.76 -4.23 23.48
CA ILE A 67 -4.83 -5.54 22.81
C ILE A 67 -6.09 -5.63 21.92
N GLN A 68 -7.23 -5.08 22.34
CA GLN A 68 -8.42 -5.02 21.48
C GLN A 68 -8.21 -4.11 20.26
N VAL A 69 -7.56 -2.95 20.40
CA VAL A 69 -7.22 -2.07 19.26
C VAL A 69 -6.31 -2.80 18.26
N ILE A 70 -5.27 -3.47 18.75
CA ILE A 70 -4.33 -4.25 17.93
C ILE A 70 -5.08 -5.39 17.21
N LYS A 71 -5.92 -6.16 17.93
CA LYS A 71 -6.73 -7.23 17.35
C LYS A 71 -7.71 -6.72 16.28
N ARG A 72 -8.37 -5.58 16.49
CA ARG A 72 -9.22 -4.95 15.45
C ARG A 72 -8.40 -4.55 14.22
N GLY A 73 -7.19 -4.01 14.41
CA GLY A 73 -6.25 -3.73 13.32
C GLY A 73 -5.93 -4.97 12.50
N LEU A 74 -5.51 -6.06 13.15
CA LEU A 74 -5.23 -7.37 12.53
C LEU A 74 -6.46 -7.95 11.81
N GLN A 75 -7.64 -7.85 12.42
CA GLN A 75 -8.89 -8.36 11.86
C GLN A 75 -9.31 -7.61 10.58
N SER A 76 -9.11 -6.29 10.49
CA SER A 76 -9.55 -5.49 9.34
C SER A 76 -8.98 -5.97 7.99
N PHE A 77 -7.79 -6.60 7.97
CA PHE A 77 -7.23 -7.21 6.76
C PHE A 77 -7.94 -8.51 6.35
N THR A 78 -8.51 -9.25 7.31
CA THR A 78 -9.20 -10.52 7.09
C THR A 78 -10.53 -10.32 6.36
N GLU A 79 -11.20 -9.19 6.63
CA GLU A 79 -12.51 -8.82 6.09
C GLU A 79 -12.48 -8.38 4.62
N VAL A 80 -11.34 -7.84 4.16
CA VAL A 80 -11.19 -7.20 2.84
C VAL A 80 -10.13 -7.84 1.93
N SER A 81 -9.49 -8.92 2.37
CA SER A 81 -8.40 -9.57 1.62
C SER A 81 -8.20 -11.04 1.99
N CYS A 82 -7.23 -11.69 1.36
CA CYS A 82 -6.75 -13.04 1.68
C CYS A 82 -5.70 -13.10 2.81
N ILE A 83 -5.28 -11.96 3.38
CA ILE A 83 -4.33 -11.93 4.51
C ILE A 83 -5.01 -12.45 5.77
N ARG A 84 -4.35 -13.34 6.51
CA ARG A 84 -4.82 -13.91 7.78
C ARG A 84 -3.73 -13.76 8.81
N PHE A 85 -3.88 -12.79 9.71
CA PHE A 85 -3.03 -12.70 10.89
C PHE A 85 -3.47 -13.77 11.89
N VAL A 86 -2.55 -14.64 12.29
CA VAL A 86 -2.84 -15.79 13.16
C VAL A 86 -1.88 -15.82 14.36
N PRO A 87 -2.28 -16.36 15.53
CA PRO A 87 -1.35 -16.61 16.62
C PRO A 87 -0.12 -17.41 16.17
N HIS A 88 1.03 -17.10 16.75
CA HIS A 88 2.25 -17.87 16.53
C HIS A 88 2.20 -19.22 17.25
N GLU A 89 2.48 -20.28 16.50
CA GLU A 89 2.47 -21.68 16.93
C GLU A 89 3.80 -22.35 16.50
N GLY A 90 4.92 -21.63 16.66
CA GLY A 90 6.26 -22.12 16.31
C GLY A 90 6.68 -21.94 14.85
N GLN A 91 5.94 -21.17 14.03
CA GLN A 91 6.39 -20.86 12.67
C GLN A 91 7.69 -20.04 12.69
N ARG A 92 8.65 -20.35 11.81
CA ARG A 92 9.95 -19.65 11.73
C ARG A 92 9.84 -18.14 11.45
N HIS A 93 8.74 -17.70 10.83
CA HIS A 93 8.51 -16.32 10.43
C HIS A 93 7.23 -15.80 11.06
N PHE A 94 7.35 -14.74 11.85
CA PHE A 94 6.25 -14.13 12.60
C PHE A 94 6.52 -12.66 12.90
N LEU A 95 5.46 -11.91 13.21
CA LEU A 95 5.54 -10.54 13.72
C LEU A 95 5.58 -10.56 15.24
N HIS A 96 6.55 -9.86 15.85
CA HIS A 96 6.59 -9.61 17.28
C HIS A 96 6.10 -8.17 17.53
N ILE A 97 4.85 -8.04 17.95
CA ILE A 97 4.21 -6.75 18.23
C ILE A 97 4.57 -6.35 19.65
N GLN A 98 5.41 -5.32 19.82
CA GLN A 98 5.97 -4.88 21.10
C GLN A 98 6.06 -3.34 21.16
N SER A 99 6.26 -2.77 22.35
CA SER A 99 6.33 -1.33 22.56
C SER A 99 7.78 -0.88 22.70
N ASP A 100 8.45 -0.62 21.58
CA ASP A 100 9.78 0.03 21.55
C ASP A 100 9.62 1.56 21.44
N SER A 101 10.66 2.27 20.99
CA SER A 101 10.62 3.70 20.68
C SER A 101 10.06 3.94 19.27
N GLY A 102 8.98 4.69 19.16
CA GLY A 102 8.28 5.01 17.92
C GLY A 102 7.30 3.95 17.42
N CYS A 103 6.54 4.32 16.39
CA CYS A 103 5.74 3.41 15.57
C CYS A 103 6.60 3.02 14.36
N TYR A 104 6.88 1.74 14.17
CA TYR A 104 7.64 1.27 13.01
C TYR A 104 7.45 -0.21 12.72
N SER A 105 7.77 -0.60 11.50
CA SER A 105 7.75 -1.99 11.04
C SER A 105 8.71 -2.17 9.88
N TYR A 106 9.20 -3.40 9.69
CA TYR A 106 10.05 -3.74 8.55
C TYR A 106 9.23 -3.90 7.27
N LEU A 107 9.81 -3.48 6.13
CA LEU A 107 9.20 -3.63 4.81
C LEU A 107 9.21 -5.09 4.35
N GLY A 108 8.05 -5.76 4.51
CA GLY A 108 7.89 -7.16 4.16
C GLY A 108 8.54 -8.13 5.16
N ARG A 109 8.52 -9.41 4.82
CA ARG A 109 9.06 -10.52 5.60
C ARG A 109 10.60 -10.57 5.55
N GLN A 110 11.25 -10.28 6.68
CA GLN A 110 12.72 -10.22 6.79
C GLN A 110 13.37 -11.60 6.93
N GLY A 111 12.74 -12.50 7.70
CA GLY A 111 13.35 -13.76 8.13
C GLY A 111 13.50 -13.81 9.65
N GLY A 112 13.35 -14.99 10.25
CA GLY A 112 13.12 -15.08 11.71
C GLY A 112 11.81 -14.41 12.13
N GLY A 113 11.67 -14.13 13.43
CA GLY A 113 10.69 -13.18 13.94
C GLY A 113 11.16 -11.74 13.70
N GLN A 114 10.24 -10.83 13.35
CA GLN A 114 10.54 -9.43 13.08
C GLN A 114 9.65 -8.50 13.90
N VAL A 115 10.19 -7.37 14.34
CA VAL A 115 9.48 -6.42 15.19
C VAL A 115 8.45 -5.62 14.41
N VAL A 116 7.30 -5.39 15.06
CA VAL A 116 6.35 -4.31 14.76
C VAL A 116 6.23 -3.50 16.05
N SER A 117 6.80 -2.29 16.07
CA SER A 117 6.73 -1.42 17.24
C SER A 117 5.44 -0.62 17.24
N LEU A 118 4.69 -0.69 18.33
CA LEU A 118 3.60 0.23 18.63
C LEU A 118 3.85 0.82 20.03
N GLN A 119 4.70 1.85 20.08
CA GLN A 119 5.02 2.55 21.33
C GLN A 119 3.76 2.93 22.14
N ARG A 120 3.83 2.64 23.44
CA ARG A 120 2.89 3.11 24.45
C ARG A 120 3.45 4.32 25.21
N PRO A 121 2.69 5.41 25.40
CA PRO A 121 1.48 5.78 24.66
C PRO A 121 1.81 6.26 23.24
N GLY A 122 0.81 6.35 22.36
CA GLY A 122 0.89 7.09 21.08
C GLY A 122 0.63 6.27 19.82
N CYS A 123 1.13 5.03 19.72
CA CYS A 123 1.01 4.24 18.48
C CYS A 123 -0.20 3.30 18.46
N VAL A 124 -0.86 3.05 19.59
CA VAL A 124 -1.95 2.06 19.67
C VAL A 124 -3.29 2.68 19.23
N HIS A 125 -3.35 3.06 17.95
CA HIS A 125 -4.53 3.53 17.25
C HIS A 125 -4.77 2.70 15.99
N HIS A 126 -6.04 2.45 15.64
CA HIS A 126 -6.40 1.51 14.57
C HIS A 126 -5.68 1.78 13.23
N TYR A 127 -5.62 3.05 12.81
CA TYR A 127 -4.96 3.46 11.57
C TYR A 127 -3.43 3.27 11.61
N ILE A 128 -2.79 3.48 12.76
CA ILE A 128 -1.35 3.22 12.94
C ILE A 128 -1.08 1.71 12.91
N VAL A 129 -1.92 0.91 13.58
CA VAL A 129 -1.82 -0.56 13.49
C VAL A 129 -1.95 -1.02 12.04
N GLN A 130 -2.88 -0.48 11.25
CA GLN A 130 -2.98 -0.78 9.82
C GLN A 130 -1.73 -0.33 9.04
N HIS A 131 -1.19 0.86 9.32
CA HIS A 131 0.03 1.39 8.69
C HIS A 131 1.24 0.47 8.90
N GLU A 132 1.51 0.08 10.15
CA GLU A 132 2.66 -0.79 10.48
C GLU A 132 2.50 -2.22 9.95
N LEU A 133 1.26 -2.71 9.84
CA LEU A 133 0.97 -3.99 9.20
C LEU A 133 1.08 -3.93 7.66
N LEU A 134 0.78 -2.79 7.03
CA LEU A 134 1.04 -2.55 5.61
C LEU A 134 2.56 -2.51 5.31
N HIS A 135 3.36 -1.86 6.15
CA HIS A 135 4.82 -1.98 6.10
C HIS A 135 5.24 -3.45 6.22
N ALA A 136 4.72 -4.19 7.21
CA ALA A 136 5.02 -5.62 7.40
C ALA A 136 4.64 -6.49 6.17
N LEU A 137 3.65 -6.07 5.38
CA LEU A 137 3.25 -6.70 4.12
C LEU A 137 4.09 -6.25 2.90
N GLY A 138 4.90 -5.21 3.03
CA GLY A 138 5.86 -4.72 2.03
C GLY A 138 5.43 -3.46 1.27
N PHE A 139 4.55 -2.64 1.82
CA PHE A 139 4.15 -1.37 1.21
C PHE A 139 4.98 -0.20 1.75
N HIS A 140 5.52 0.65 0.87
CA HIS A 140 6.14 1.91 1.26
C HIS A 140 5.08 2.98 1.57
N HIS A 141 5.51 4.10 2.16
CA HIS A 141 4.66 5.29 2.25
C HIS A 141 4.29 5.84 0.86
N GLU A 142 3.13 6.48 0.76
CA GLU A 142 2.63 7.01 -0.51
C GLU A 142 3.54 8.13 -1.06
N GLN A 143 4.04 9.04 -0.19
CA GLN A 143 4.98 10.10 -0.59
C GLN A 143 6.35 9.60 -1.08
N ASN A 144 6.66 8.31 -0.87
CA ASN A 144 7.88 7.68 -1.36
C ASN A 144 7.71 7.08 -2.77
N ARG A 145 6.51 7.09 -3.37
CA ARG A 145 6.30 6.55 -4.72
C ARG A 145 7.21 7.18 -5.78
N SER A 146 7.53 6.39 -6.79
CA SER A 146 8.37 6.82 -7.93
C SER A 146 7.76 7.97 -8.75
N ASP A 147 6.42 8.09 -8.78
CA ASP A 147 5.65 9.10 -9.51
C ASP A 147 5.23 10.31 -8.66
N ARG A 148 5.56 10.34 -7.36
CA ARG A 148 5.04 11.31 -6.39
C ARG A 148 5.24 12.78 -6.76
N ASP A 149 6.30 13.13 -7.50
CA ASP A 149 6.56 14.53 -7.92
C ASP A 149 5.50 15.09 -8.89
N LYS A 150 4.58 14.24 -9.40
CA LYS A 150 3.39 14.66 -10.16
C LYS A 150 2.20 15.03 -9.28
N HIS A 151 2.30 14.79 -7.97
CA HIS A 151 1.19 14.83 -7.01
C HIS A 151 1.52 15.66 -5.77
N ILE A 152 2.78 15.66 -5.32
CA ILE A 152 3.23 16.52 -4.21
C ILE A 152 4.58 17.17 -4.52
N LYS A 153 4.78 18.36 -3.97
CA LYS A 153 6.11 18.98 -3.84
C LYS A 153 6.60 18.78 -2.40
N ILE A 154 7.85 18.34 -2.24
CA ILE A 154 8.53 18.31 -0.93
C ILE A 154 9.26 19.62 -0.71
N LEU A 155 9.14 20.17 0.50
CA LEU A 155 9.79 21.39 0.97
C LEU A 155 10.90 20.98 1.94
N PHE A 156 12.05 20.56 1.39
CA PHE A 156 13.19 20.03 2.16
C PHE A 156 13.74 21.07 3.16
N GLU A 157 13.61 22.36 2.84
CA GLU A 157 13.92 23.49 3.70
C GLU A 157 13.12 23.53 5.02
N ASN A 158 12.02 22.79 5.13
CA ASN A 158 11.20 22.70 6.35
C ASN A 158 11.40 21.38 7.12
N ILE A 159 12.19 20.44 6.61
CA ILE A 159 12.41 19.12 7.24
C ILE A 159 13.49 19.24 8.33
N ILE A 160 13.30 18.53 9.46
CA ILE A 160 14.32 18.36 10.50
C ILE A 160 15.61 17.79 9.87
N PRO A 161 16.78 18.41 10.10
CA PRO A 161 18.05 17.91 9.55
C PRO A 161 18.27 16.43 9.85
N GLN A 162 18.77 15.70 8.86
CA GLN A 162 18.97 14.23 8.86
C GLN A 162 17.69 13.40 8.70
N GLN A 163 16.49 13.99 8.68
CA GLN A 163 15.21 13.27 8.46
C GLN A 163 14.75 13.28 6.99
N GLU A 164 15.52 13.88 6.08
CA GLU A 164 15.20 14.01 4.65
C GLU A 164 15.09 12.64 3.96
N HIS A 165 15.79 11.63 4.49
CA HIS A 165 15.77 10.24 3.99
C HIS A 165 14.37 9.60 4.01
N ASN A 166 13.46 10.07 4.87
CA ASN A 166 12.06 9.65 4.93
C ASN A 166 11.23 10.17 3.74
N PHE A 167 11.71 11.22 3.06
CA PHE A 167 11.05 11.89 1.94
C PHE A 167 11.70 11.54 0.60
N MET A 168 12.74 10.72 0.59
CA MET A 168 13.38 10.29 -0.65
C MET A 168 12.46 9.33 -1.42
N LYS A 169 12.38 9.51 -2.75
CA LYS A 169 11.65 8.59 -3.61
C LYS A 169 12.28 7.20 -3.56
N ARG A 170 11.44 6.17 -3.61
CA ARG A 170 11.82 4.77 -3.68
C ARG A 170 11.40 4.22 -5.06
N LYS A 171 12.15 3.24 -5.56
CA LYS A 171 11.73 2.43 -6.71
C LYS A 171 10.81 1.33 -6.19
N THR A 172 9.62 1.20 -6.74
CA THR A 172 8.42 0.78 -5.99
C THR A 172 7.55 -0.20 -6.87
N ASN A 173 6.42 -0.82 -6.44
CA ASN A 173 5.40 -1.63 -7.21
C ASN A 173 3.87 -1.22 -7.07
N ASN A 174 3.30 -0.44 -8.02
CA ASN A 174 2.07 0.44 -7.94
C ASN A 174 0.81 -0.37 -8.11
N LEU A 175 0.97 -1.57 -8.65
CA LEU A 175 -0.10 -2.51 -8.87
C LEU A 175 -1.23 -1.83 -9.67
N ALA A 176 -0.87 -1.00 -10.66
CA ALA A 176 -1.77 -0.18 -11.48
C ALA A 176 -2.79 0.65 -10.67
N THR A 177 -2.35 1.31 -9.59
CA THR A 177 -3.17 2.27 -8.82
C THR A 177 -2.68 3.71 -8.98
N PRO A 178 -3.59 4.69 -8.99
CA PRO A 178 -3.23 6.10 -8.93
C PRO A 178 -2.53 6.42 -7.59
N TYR A 179 -1.95 7.62 -7.51
CA TYR A 179 -1.51 8.21 -6.26
C TYR A 179 -2.73 8.54 -5.39
N ASP A 180 -2.66 8.26 -4.09
CA ASP A 180 -3.80 8.39 -3.17
C ASP A 180 -3.46 9.24 -1.94
N TYR A 181 -3.92 10.49 -1.93
CA TYR A 181 -3.80 11.41 -0.79
C TYR A 181 -4.47 10.90 0.50
N ASN A 182 -5.47 10.02 0.37
CA ASN A 182 -6.23 9.41 1.46
C ASN A 182 -5.70 8.02 1.85
N SER A 183 -4.59 7.56 1.27
CA SER A 183 -3.93 6.33 1.71
C SER A 183 -3.52 6.46 3.19
N VAL A 184 -3.72 5.41 3.98
CA VAL A 184 -3.21 5.35 5.36
C VAL A 184 -1.68 5.35 5.40
N MET A 185 -1.03 5.08 4.26
CA MET A 185 0.42 5.14 4.07
C MET A 185 0.93 6.54 3.70
N HIS A 186 0.08 7.55 3.53
CA HIS A 186 0.52 8.91 3.23
C HIS A 186 0.87 9.68 4.51
N TYR A 187 2.04 10.32 4.57
CA TYR A 187 2.40 11.22 5.67
C TYR A 187 1.53 12.47 5.72
N SER A 188 1.39 13.05 6.91
CA SER A 188 0.74 14.35 7.10
C SER A 188 1.58 15.49 6.53
N ARG A 189 0.92 16.60 6.21
CA ARG A 189 1.49 17.85 5.67
C ARG A 189 2.70 18.39 6.45
N TYR A 190 2.76 18.13 7.75
CA TYR A 190 3.76 18.66 8.69
C TYR A 190 4.70 17.59 9.25
N ALA A 191 4.69 16.36 8.69
CA ALA A 191 5.56 15.28 9.15
C ALA A 191 7.02 15.74 9.15
N PHE A 192 7.75 15.51 10.26
CA PHE A 192 9.14 15.92 10.45
C PHE A 192 9.44 17.42 10.19
N SER A 193 8.46 18.31 10.39
CA SER A 193 8.69 19.76 10.31
C SER A 193 9.62 20.27 11.42
N ARG A 194 10.54 21.17 11.08
CA ARG A 194 11.47 21.82 12.03
C ARG A 194 11.01 23.20 12.51
N ASN A 195 10.01 23.77 11.85
CA ASN A 195 9.59 25.16 11.97
C ASN A 195 8.05 25.33 11.98
N ASN A 196 7.31 24.23 12.16
CA ASN A 196 5.84 24.15 12.05
C ASN A 196 5.28 24.49 10.65
N GLU A 197 6.13 24.72 9.66
CA GLU A 197 5.71 24.89 8.26
C GLU A 197 5.52 23.53 7.56
N PRO A 198 4.73 23.46 6.48
CA PRO A 198 4.54 22.23 5.70
C PRO A 198 5.86 21.65 5.17
N THR A 199 6.08 20.34 5.31
CA THR A 199 7.20 19.62 4.65
C THR A 199 6.81 19.07 3.29
N MET A 200 5.51 18.99 2.99
CA MET A 200 4.99 18.63 1.70
C MET A 200 3.67 19.35 1.39
N VAL A 201 3.46 19.70 0.12
CA VAL A 201 2.22 20.32 -0.37
C VAL A 201 1.72 19.56 -1.60
N PRO A 202 0.42 19.23 -1.70
CA PRO A 202 -0.14 18.63 -2.90
C PRO A 202 -0.15 19.59 -4.10
N ILE A 203 -0.25 19.02 -5.30
CA ILE A 203 -0.39 19.73 -6.57
C ILE A 203 -1.45 19.05 -7.47
N PRO A 204 -2.14 19.78 -8.35
CA PRO A 204 -2.09 21.24 -8.52
C PRO A 204 -2.79 22.02 -7.39
N ASP A 205 -3.70 21.38 -6.64
CA ASP A 205 -4.39 22.00 -5.51
C ASP A 205 -3.59 21.83 -4.21
N SER A 206 -2.99 22.92 -3.73
CA SER A 206 -2.23 22.95 -2.49
C SER A 206 -3.09 22.80 -1.22
N ASN A 207 -4.41 22.87 -1.32
CA ASN A 207 -5.34 22.73 -0.20
C ASN A 207 -5.84 21.30 0.01
N ALA A 208 -5.51 20.36 -0.89
CA ALA A 208 -5.91 18.96 -0.74
C ALA A 208 -5.43 18.37 0.60
N VAL A 209 -6.30 17.57 1.23
CA VAL A 209 -6.03 16.92 2.51
C VAL A 209 -5.11 15.72 2.30
N ILE A 210 -4.09 15.57 3.16
CA ILE A 210 -3.11 14.47 3.11
C ILE A 210 -2.75 13.99 4.52
N GLY A 211 -2.69 12.67 4.69
CA GLY A 211 -2.21 12.03 5.94
C GLY A 211 -3.14 12.20 7.15
N GLU A 212 -4.43 12.41 6.92
CA GLU A 212 -5.48 12.41 7.97
C GLU A 212 -6.30 11.10 8.01
N ALA A 213 -5.95 10.14 7.16
CA ALA A 213 -6.65 8.88 6.99
C ALA A 213 -6.78 8.09 8.31
N ARG A 214 -8.00 7.64 8.62
CA ARG A 214 -8.33 6.87 9.84
C ARG A 214 -8.56 5.38 9.61
N ASN A 215 -8.52 4.93 8.35
CA ASN A 215 -8.60 3.55 7.91
C ASN A 215 -7.79 3.39 6.61
N MET A 216 -7.47 2.16 6.21
CA MET A 216 -7.00 1.83 4.86
C MET A 216 -7.93 2.39 3.79
N SER A 217 -7.37 3.00 2.74
CA SER A 217 -8.14 3.45 1.58
C SER A 217 -8.56 2.29 0.68
N PRO A 218 -9.53 2.47 -0.24
CA PRO A 218 -9.82 1.49 -1.28
C PRO A 218 -8.59 1.12 -2.13
N ASN A 219 -7.65 2.05 -2.34
CA ASN A 219 -6.40 1.74 -3.04
C ASN A 219 -5.45 0.90 -2.20
N ASP A 220 -5.34 1.13 -0.89
CA ASP A 220 -4.53 0.29 0.01
C ASP A 220 -5.02 -1.17 -0.02
N ILE A 221 -6.34 -1.35 0.10
CA ILE A 221 -7.01 -2.66 -0.01
C ILE A 221 -6.80 -3.30 -1.38
N LEU A 222 -6.95 -2.52 -2.47
CA LEU A 222 -6.72 -2.98 -3.84
C LEU A 222 -5.26 -3.42 -4.06
N ARG A 223 -4.30 -2.69 -3.48
CA ARG A 223 -2.86 -3.02 -3.53
C ARG A 223 -2.56 -4.31 -2.76
N ILE A 224 -3.10 -4.50 -1.56
CA ILE A 224 -3.00 -5.78 -0.83
C ILE A 224 -3.50 -6.93 -1.72
N ASN A 225 -4.70 -6.80 -2.27
CA ASN A 225 -5.32 -7.86 -3.06
C ASN A 225 -4.59 -8.16 -4.38
N ARG A 226 -4.13 -7.13 -5.10
CA ARG A 226 -3.31 -7.29 -6.30
C ARG A 226 -1.94 -7.90 -5.99
N LEU A 227 -1.30 -7.53 -4.88
CA LEU A 227 -0.01 -8.08 -4.49
C LEU A 227 -0.13 -9.53 -4.01
N TYR A 228 -1.13 -9.86 -3.20
CA TYR A 228 -1.20 -11.13 -2.46
C TYR A 228 -2.24 -12.13 -2.96
N CYS A 229 -3.42 -11.67 -3.39
CA CYS A 229 -4.64 -12.49 -3.45
C CYS A 229 -5.06 -12.90 -4.87
N GLY A 230 -4.52 -12.25 -5.90
CA GLY A 230 -4.82 -12.56 -7.30
C GLY A 230 -6.26 -12.22 -7.71
N MET A 231 -6.56 -12.33 -9.00
CA MET A 231 -7.76 -11.71 -9.59
C MET A 231 -9.10 -12.21 -9.04
N LEU A 232 -9.20 -13.47 -8.59
CA LEU A 232 -10.44 -14.05 -8.06
C LEU A 232 -10.96 -13.34 -6.79
N SER A 233 -10.09 -12.69 -6.00
CA SER A 233 -10.52 -11.99 -4.77
C SER A 233 -11.19 -10.64 -5.03
N LEU A 234 -11.04 -10.07 -6.24
CA LEU A 234 -11.55 -8.73 -6.56
C LEU A 234 -13.04 -8.74 -6.96
N TYR A 235 -13.58 -9.88 -7.40
CA TYR A 235 -14.97 -10.01 -7.84
C TYR A 235 -15.98 -10.09 -6.68
N TYR A 236 -15.54 -10.49 -5.49
CA TYR A 236 -16.41 -10.71 -4.31
C TYR A 236 -16.60 -9.46 -3.43
N HIS A 237 -15.93 -8.35 -3.73
CA HIS A 237 -16.04 -7.09 -2.96
C HIS A 237 -16.57 -5.91 -3.82
N LEU A 238 -17.14 -6.20 -4.99
CA LEU A 238 -17.75 -5.22 -5.91
C LEU A 238 -19.25 -5.48 -6.16
N ASN A 239 -19.86 -6.40 -5.39
CA ASN A 239 -21.29 -6.70 -5.38
C ASN A 239 -21.79 -6.69 -3.93
#